data_AF-A0A960DNW6-F1
#
_entry.id   AF-A0A960DNW6-F1
#
_cell.length_a   1.000
_cell.length_b   1.000
_cell.length_c   1.000
_cell.angle_alpha   90.00
_cell.angle_beta   90.00
_cell.angle_gamma   90.00
#
_symmetry.space_group_name_H-M   'P 1'
#
loop_
_entity.id
_entity.type
_entity.pdbx_description
1 polymer ?
#
loop_
_entity_poly.entity_id
_entity_poly.type
_entity_poly.pdbx_seq_one_letter_code
_entity_poly.pdbx_strand_id
1 'polypeptide(L)'
;QKPPRPAVTVGAGLLAAGGALMIVGSFLNWFTIEGESFTGFSSDGDNMKDGPVFVFLGVLALAFGITQLMARKVLAVAILSVVFAVFGILAALADITDVSDAKDLADAFGIDMSFGPGLWIILVGAFVAVGGGVATIAKRRVWPLTM
;
A
#
# COMPACT_ATOMS: atom_id res chain seq x y z
N GLN A 1 7.20 5.01 38.36
CA GLN A 1 7.46 5.30 36.93
C GLN A 1 6.87 4.17 36.08
N LYS A 2 6.17 4.47 34.98
CA LYS A 2 5.63 3.45 34.06
C LYS A 2 6.76 2.89 33.19
N PRO A 3 6.92 1.57 33.04
CA PRO A 3 8.03 1.00 32.26
C PRO A 3 8.02 1.50 30.80
N PRO A 4 9.19 1.70 30.18
CA PRO A 4 9.29 2.11 28.78
C PRO A 4 8.62 1.07 27.87
N ARG A 5 7.74 1.52 26.95
CA ARG A 5 7.13 0.62 25.97
C ARG A 5 8.19 0.02 25.02
N PRO A 6 8.03 -1.24 24.56
CA PRO A 6 8.99 -1.89 23.67
C PRO A 6 9.16 -1.12 22.36
N ALA A 7 10.39 -1.08 21.83
CA ALA A 7 10.64 -0.56 20.49
C ALA A 7 10.00 -1.47 19.43
N VAL A 8 9.36 -0.87 18.42
CA VAL A 8 8.62 -1.54 17.35
C VAL A 8 9.33 -1.39 15.99
N THR A 9 10.65 -1.56 15.98
CA THR A 9 11.51 -1.29 14.82
C THR A 9 11.13 -2.11 13.58
N VAL A 10 10.91 -3.42 13.73
CA VAL A 10 10.54 -4.30 12.60
C VAL A 10 9.18 -3.91 12.01
N GLY A 11 8.15 -3.78 12.86
CA GLY A 11 6.80 -3.42 12.38
C GLY A 11 6.75 -2.04 11.73
N ALA A 12 7.42 -1.05 12.33
CA ALA A 12 7.50 0.29 11.78
C ALA A 12 8.34 0.35 10.48
N GLY A 13 9.40 -0.45 10.38
CA GLY A 13 10.20 -0.60 9.16
C GLY A 13 9.42 -1.23 8.02
N LEU A 14 8.65 -2.30 8.30
CA LEU A 14 7.75 -2.91 7.32
C LEU A 14 6.67 -1.93 6.87
N LEU A 15 6.07 -1.19 7.80
CA LEU A 15 5.08 -0.17 7.47
C LEU A 15 5.65 0.91 6.54
N ALA A 16 6.86 1.40 6.83
CA ALA A 16 7.56 2.36 6.00
C ALA A 16 7.89 1.78 4.61
N ALA A 17 8.43 0.56 4.55
CA ALA A 17 8.75 -0.13 3.30
C ALA A 17 7.51 -0.36 2.43
N GLY A 18 6.41 -0.82 3.03
CA GLY A 18 5.13 -1.00 2.33
C GLY A 18 4.58 0.31 1.78
N GLY A 19 4.67 1.40 2.56
CA GLY A 19 4.36 2.76 2.10
C GLY A 19 5.19 3.18 0.88
N ALA A 20 6.50 2.95 0.92
CA ALA A 20 7.40 3.26 -0.19
C ALA A 20 7.08 2.42 -1.45
N LEU A 21 6.76 1.13 -1.29
CA LEU A 21 6.38 0.26 -2.40
C LEU A 21 5.09 0.74 -3.08
N MET A 22 4.08 1.15 -2.32
CA MET A 22 2.85 1.73 -2.89
C MET A 22 3.15 2.99 -3.70
N ILE A 23 3.99 3.90 -3.19
CA ILE A 23 4.40 5.11 -3.91
C ILE A 23 5.11 4.73 -5.22
N VAL A 24 6.11 3.85 -5.15
CA VAL A 24 6.89 3.42 -6.33
C VAL A 24 5.98 2.75 -7.36
N GLY A 25 5.10 1.85 -6.92
CA GLY A 25 4.17 1.13 -7.79
C GLY A 25 3.22 2.06 -8.56
N SER A 26 2.85 3.22 -8.01
CA SER A 26 2.04 4.22 -8.72
C SER A 26 2.70 4.79 -9.98
N PHE A 27 4.03 4.82 -10.03
CA PHE A 27 4.80 5.36 -11.15
C PHE A 27 5.26 4.28 -12.14
N LEU A 28 5.04 3.01 -11.82
CA LEU A 28 5.39 1.89 -12.70
C LEU A 28 4.27 1.63 -13.71
N ASN A 29 4.60 0.87 -14.76
CA ASN A 29 3.63 0.43 -15.74
C ASN A 29 2.55 -0.45 -15.08
N TRP A 30 1.29 -0.08 -15.24
CA TRP A 30 0.13 -0.80 -14.73
C TRP A 30 -0.44 -1.74 -15.78
N PHE A 31 -0.51 -1.29 -17.03
CA PHE A 31 -0.92 -2.08 -18.18
C PHE A 31 -0.42 -1.45 -19.48
N THR A 32 -0.34 -2.26 -20.52
CA THR A 32 0.08 -1.84 -21.86
C THR A 32 -1.02 -2.15 -22.86
N ILE A 33 -1.36 -1.20 -23.72
CA ILE A 33 -2.34 -1.34 -24.81
C ILE A 33 -1.62 -1.03 -26.12
N GLU A 34 -1.65 -1.95 -27.08
CA GLU A 34 -1.02 -1.79 -28.42
C GLU A 34 0.46 -1.31 -28.37
N GLY A 35 1.18 -1.71 -27.31
CA GLY A 35 2.58 -1.33 -27.10
C GLY A 35 2.79 0.00 -26.35
N GLU A 36 1.74 0.78 -26.09
CA GLU A 36 1.80 1.96 -25.24
C GLU A 36 1.60 1.60 -23.77
N SER A 37 2.46 2.13 -22.88
CA SER A 37 2.45 1.81 -21.46
C SER A 37 1.73 2.87 -20.64
N PHE A 38 0.83 2.43 -19.77
CA PHE A 38 0.00 3.28 -18.93
C PHE A 38 0.35 3.07 -17.46
N THR A 39 0.44 4.17 -16.73
CA THR A 39 0.75 4.19 -15.29
C THR A 39 -0.47 4.71 -14.53
N GLY A 40 -0.43 4.69 -13.19
CA GLY A 40 -1.48 5.30 -12.37
C GLY A 40 -1.67 6.82 -12.56
N PHE A 41 -0.80 7.47 -13.34
CA PHE A 41 -0.91 8.90 -13.67
C PHE A 41 -1.31 9.17 -15.12
N SER A 42 -1.43 8.12 -15.94
CA SER A 42 -1.89 8.24 -17.33
C SER A 42 -3.35 8.70 -17.37
N SER A 43 -3.75 9.34 -18.47
CA SER A 43 -5.05 10.01 -18.59
C SER A 43 -5.72 9.60 -19.89
N ASP A 44 -6.61 8.61 -19.81
CA ASP A 44 -7.28 8.08 -21.00
C ASP A 44 -8.73 8.58 -21.01
N GLY A 45 -8.91 9.83 -21.46
CA GLY A 45 -10.22 10.40 -21.82
C GLY A 45 -11.20 10.71 -20.68
N ASP A 46 -11.24 9.94 -19.60
CA ASP A 46 -12.30 9.99 -18.58
C ASP A 46 -11.81 10.23 -17.13
N ASN A 47 -10.66 10.91 -16.98
CA ASN A 47 -10.17 11.47 -15.71
C ASN A 47 -9.86 10.50 -14.55
N MET A 48 -9.84 9.18 -14.74
CA MET A 48 -9.49 8.24 -13.67
C MET A 48 -7.97 8.11 -13.55
N LYS A 49 -7.38 9.02 -12.75
CA LYS A 49 -5.99 8.95 -12.28
C LYS A 49 -6.00 8.39 -10.87
N ASP A 50 -5.82 7.08 -10.73
CA ASP A 50 -5.88 6.40 -9.43
C ASP A 50 -4.51 6.31 -8.74
N GLY A 51 -3.41 6.48 -9.48
CA GLY A 51 -2.04 6.56 -8.95
C GLY A 51 -1.86 7.56 -7.79
N PRO A 52 -2.41 8.79 -7.85
CA PRO A 52 -2.44 9.73 -6.74
C PRO A 52 -3.00 9.18 -5.44
N VAL A 53 -4.03 8.31 -5.48
CA VAL A 53 -4.62 7.70 -4.27
C VAL A 53 -3.60 6.80 -3.58
N PHE A 54 -2.88 5.97 -4.34
CA PHE A 54 -1.84 5.11 -3.78
C PHE A 54 -0.61 5.88 -3.31
N VAL A 55 -0.25 6.99 -3.97
CA VAL A 55 0.80 7.87 -3.45
C VAL A 55 0.36 8.48 -2.13
N PHE A 56 -0.88 8.96 -2.01
CA PHE A 56 -1.41 9.50 -0.76
C PHE A 56 -1.39 8.47 0.37
N LEU A 57 -1.94 7.27 0.13
CA LEU A 57 -1.95 6.17 1.10
C LEU A 57 -0.53 5.70 1.44
N GLY A 58 0.36 5.65 0.46
CA GLY A 58 1.76 5.30 0.62
C GLY A 58 2.54 6.32 1.45
N VAL A 59 2.31 7.61 1.22
CA VAL A 59 2.90 8.70 2.02
C VAL A 59 2.40 8.64 3.46
N LEU A 60 1.10 8.38 3.68
CA LEU A 60 0.56 8.20 5.03
C LEU A 60 1.20 6.99 5.74
N ALA A 61 1.27 5.84 5.07
CA ALA A 61 1.90 4.64 5.63
C ALA A 61 3.38 4.89 5.95
N LEU A 62 4.12 5.51 5.03
CA LEU A 62 5.52 5.88 5.21
C LEU A 62 5.71 6.83 6.40
N ALA A 63 4.91 7.90 6.47
CA ALA A 63 4.95 8.87 7.54
C ALA A 63 4.62 8.22 8.90
N PHE A 64 3.63 7.33 8.96
CA PHE A 64 3.31 6.57 10.17
C PHE A 64 4.43 5.62 10.57
N GLY A 65 5.06 4.93 9.62
CA GLY A 65 6.24 4.09 9.87
C GLY A 65 7.39 4.87 10.48
N ILE A 66 7.79 5.98 9.84
CA ILE A 66 8.85 6.87 10.34
C ILE A 66 8.49 7.42 11.74
N THR A 67 7.25 7.89 11.91
CA THR A 67 6.77 8.39 13.20
C THR A 67 6.83 7.31 14.28
N GLN A 68 6.51 6.05 13.96
CA GLN A 68 6.60 4.96 14.93
C GLN A 68 8.04 4.62 15.29
N LEU A 69 8.99 4.74 14.35
CA LEU A 69 10.43 4.59 14.62
C LEU A 69 10.94 5.67 15.58
N MET A 70 10.51 6.92 15.38
CA MET A 70 10.97 8.08 16.16
C MET A 70 10.25 8.22 17.51
N ALA A 71 8.91 8.27 17.49
CA ALA A 71 8.10 8.62 18.66
C ALA A 71 7.85 7.43 19.60
N ARG A 72 7.97 6.18 19.12
CA ARG A 72 7.83 4.89 19.84
C ARG A 72 6.53 4.65 20.65
N LYS A 73 5.69 5.67 20.90
CA LYS A 73 4.67 5.67 21.97
C LYS A 73 3.20 5.69 21.50
N VAL A 74 2.89 5.87 20.21
CA VAL A 74 1.52 6.21 19.78
C VAL A 74 0.75 5.00 19.23
N LEU A 75 -0.11 4.37 20.05
CA LEU A 75 -0.95 3.23 19.65
C LEU A 75 -1.96 3.61 18.56
N ALA A 76 -2.54 4.81 18.65
CA ALA A 76 -3.47 5.33 17.66
C ALA A 76 -2.88 5.33 16.25
N VAL A 77 -1.61 5.73 16.09
CA VAL A 77 -0.91 5.72 14.80
C VAL A 77 -0.79 4.31 14.21
N ALA A 78 -0.63 3.28 15.05
CA ALA A 78 -0.55 1.90 14.58
C ALA A 78 -1.89 1.35 14.11
N ILE A 79 -2.99 1.71 14.80
CA ILE A 79 -4.34 1.34 14.39
C ILE A 79 -4.70 2.06 13.08
N LEU A 80 -4.49 3.37 13.03
CA LEU A 80 -4.74 4.16 11.81
C LEU A 80 -3.93 3.65 10.63
N SER A 81 -2.64 3.32 10.82
CA SER A 81 -1.82 2.79 9.73
C SER A 81 -2.36 1.49 9.15
N VAL A 82 -2.92 0.60 9.98
CA VAL A 82 -3.55 -0.64 9.48
C VAL A 82 -4.79 -0.30 8.67
N VAL A 83 -5.65 0.59 9.15
CA VAL A 83 -6.88 0.99 8.44
C VAL A 83 -6.56 1.57 7.06
N PHE A 84 -5.62 2.52 6.97
CA PHE A 84 -5.22 3.10 5.68
C PHE A 84 -4.53 2.09 4.76
N ALA A 85 -3.70 1.19 5.30
CA ALA A 85 -3.08 0.14 4.49
C ALA A 85 -4.12 -0.86 3.95
N VAL A 86 -5.17 -1.17 4.71
CA VAL A 86 -6.29 -2.01 4.23
C VAL A 86 -7.04 -1.32 3.09
N PHE A 87 -7.29 -0.01 3.18
CA PHE A 87 -7.85 0.72 2.04
C PHE A 87 -6.96 0.65 0.80
N GLY A 88 -5.63 0.65 0.97
CA GLY A 88 -4.68 0.44 -0.13
C GLY A 88 -4.83 -0.94 -0.79
N ILE A 89 -5.06 -2.00 0.00
CA ILE A 89 -5.34 -3.34 -0.54
C ILE A 89 -6.64 -3.33 -1.35
N LEU A 90 -7.72 -2.78 -0.77
CA LEU A 90 -9.03 -2.77 -1.42
C LEU A 90 -9.01 -1.98 -2.73
N ALA A 91 -8.38 -0.81 -2.74
CA ALA A 91 -8.20 0.00 -3.94
C ALA A 91 -7.36 -0.74 -4.99
N ALA A 92 -6.22 -1.35 -4.60
CA ALA A 92 -5.38 -2.08 -5.55
C ALA A 92 -6.10 -3.29 -6.17
N LEU A 93 -6.94 -3.99 -5.39
CA LEU A 93 -7.75 -5.10 -5.90
C LEU A 93 -8.85 -4.62 -6.85
N ALA A 94 -9.47 -3.46 -6.58
CA ALA A 94 -10.44 -2.85 -7.48
C ALA A 94 -9.78 -2.54 -8.84
N ASP A 95 -8.65 -1.84 -8.86
CA ASP A 95 -7.96 -1.49 -10.09
C ASP A 95 -7.46 -2.72 -10.87
N ILE A 96 -6.99 -3.76 -10.17
CA ILE A 96 -6.61 -5.02 -10.84
C ILE A 96 -7.82 -5.66 -11.52
N THR A 97 -9.00 -5.58 -10.89
CA THR A 97 -10.25 -6.10 -11.46
C THR A 97 -10.68 -5.27 -12.66
N ASP A 98 -10.65 -3.94 -12.56
CA ASP A 98 -10.99 -3.04 -13.66
C ASP A 98 -10.06 -3.25 -14.88
N VAL A 99 -8.76 -3.42 -14.65
CA VAL A 99 -7.78 -3.75 -15.71
C VAL A 99 -8.02 -5.15 -16.28
N SER A 100 -8.45 -6.11 -15.47
CA SER A 100 -8.81 -7.46 -15.94
C SER A 100 -10.02 -7.43 -16.85
N ASP A 101 -11.08 -6.73 -16.44
CA ASP A 101 -12.30 -6.59 -17.23
C ASP A 101 -12.02 -5.84 -18.54
N ALA A 102 -11.20 -4.79 -18.50
CA ALA A 102 -10.74 -4.07 -19.69
C ALA A 102 -9.92 -4.97 -20.62
N LYS A 103 -9.06 -5.84 -20.08
CA LYS A 103 -8.30 -6.81 -20.88
C LYS A 103 -9.23 -7.81 -21.57
N ASP A 104 -10.21 -8.37 -20.85
CA ASP A 104 -11.14 -9.35 -21.44
C ASP A 104 -11.96 -8.73 -22.58
N LEU A 105 -12.33 -7.45 -22.45
CA LEU A 105 -12.96 -6.69 -23.54
C LEU A 105 -12.00 -6.46 -24.71
N ALA A 106 -10.76 -6.02 -24.43
CA ALA A 106 -9.74 -5.81 -25.46
C ALA A 106 -9.48 -7.09 -26.27
N ASP A 107 -9.32 -8.23 -25.59
CA ASP A 107 -9.13 -9.54 -26.20
C ASP A 107 -10.34 -9.92 -27.09
N ALA A 108 -11.57 -9.57 -26.70
CA ALA A 108 -12.77 -9.79 -27.51
C ALA A 108 -12.82 -8.96 -28.80
N PHE A 109 -12.18 -7.79 -28.82
CA PHE A 109 -12.03 -6.93 -30.00
C PHE A 109 -10.72 -7.16 -30.76
N GLY A 110 -9.86 -8.08 -30.30
CA GLY A 110 -8.56 -8.38 -30.92
C GLY A 110 -7.50 -7.30 -30.67
N ILE A 111 -7.64 -6.53 -29.59
CA ILE A 111 -6.69 -5.49 -29.17
C ILE A 111 -5.71 -6.11 -28.17
N ASP A 112 -4.42 -5.97 -28.42
CA ASP A 112 -3.37 -6.48 -27.54
C ASP A 112 -3.28 -5.65 -26.25
N MET A 113 -3.74 -6.22 -25.13
CA MET A 113 -3.62 -5.64 -23.79
C MET A 113 -2.89 -6.60 -22.83
N SER A 114 -1.95 -6.07 -22.04
CA SER A 114 -1.16 -6.85 -21.07
C SER A 114 -0.96 -6.14 -19.73
N PHE A 115 -0.81 -6.93 -18.66
CA PHE A 115 -0.56 -6.41 -17.31
C PHE A 115 0.89 -5.96 -17.12
N GLY A 116 1.04 -4.80 -16.49
CA GLY A 116 2.31 -4.30 -15.97
C GLY A 116 2.52 -4.66 -14.49
N PRO A 117 3.75 -4.50 -13.97
CA PRO A 117 4.09 -4.86 -12.59
C PRO A 117 3.58 -3.88 -11.52
N GLY A 118 3.16 -2.66 -11.90
CA GLY A 118 2.89 -1.57 -10.97
C GLY A 118 1.80 -1.89 -9.95
N LEU A 119 0.63 -2.33 -10.41
CA LEU A 119 -0.49 -2.71 -9.54
C LEU A 119 -0.12 -3.86 -8.57
N TRP A 120 0.64 -4.84 -9.05
CA TRP A 120 1.13 -5.94 -8.20
C TRP A 120 2.09 -5.44 -7.11
N ILE A 121 2.96 -4.49 -7.43
CA ILE A 121 3.89 -3.88 -6.47
C ILE A 121 3.12 -3.06 -5.42
N ILE A 122 2.07 -2.33 -5.84
CA ILE A 122 1.18 -1.62 -4.92
C ILE A 122 0.51 -2.60 -3.96
N LEU A 123 -0.06 -3.69 -4.49
CA LEU A 123 -0.74 -4.71 -3.69
C LEU A 123 0.21 -5.34 -2.66
N VAL A 124 1.42 -5.74 -3.08
CA VAL A 124 2.45 -6.27 -2.18
C VAL A 124 2.84 -5.21 -1.13
N GLY A 125 3.02 -3.96 -1.54
CA GLY A 125 3.32 -2.85 -0.64
C GLY A 125 2.25 -2.65 0.43
N ALA A 126 0.97 -2.71 0.04
CA ALA A 126 -0.16 -2.58 0.94
C ALA A 126 -0.22 -3.74 1.96
N PHE A 127 0.00 -4.99 1.53
CA PHE A 127 0.10 -6.15 2.43
C PHE A 127 1.28 -6.03 3.41
N VAL A 128 2.45 -5.60 2.92
CA VAL A 128 3.62 -5.36 3.78
C VAL A 128 3.32 -4.26 4.81
N ALA A 129 2.62 -3.20 4.41
CA ALA A 129 2.20 -2.13 5.30
C ALA A 129 1.22 -2.62 6.39
N VAL A 130 0.21 -3.44 6.02
CA VAL A 130 -0.69 -4.08 6.98
C VAL A 130 0.08 -4.97 7.95
N GLY A 131 0.97 -5.83 7.44
CA GLY A 131 1.82 -6.71 8.26
C GLY A 131 2.68 -5.91 9.26
N GLY A 132 3.26 -4.80 8.82
CA GLY A 132 4.01 -3.88 9.67
C GLY A 132 3.16 -3.25 10.77
N GLY A 133 1.96 -2.77 10.43
CA GLY A 133 1.00 -2.21 11.38
C GLY A 133 0.54 -3.23 12.43
N VAL A 134 0.16 -4.43 11.99
CA VAL A 134 -0.27 -5.53 12.88
C VAL A 134 0.86 -5.97 13.80
N ALA A 135 2.09 -6.15 13.29
CA ALA A 135 3.25 -6.50 14.10
C ALA A 135 3.53 -5.44 15.18
N THR A 136 3.39 -4.16 14.84
CA THR A 136 3.51 -3.04 15.80
C THR A 136 2.44 -3.11 16.89
N ILE A 137 1.18 -3.39 16.55
CA ILE A 137 0.09 -3.52 17.52
C ILE A 137 0.32 -4.73 18.43
N ALA A 138 0.65 -5.90 17.85
CA ALA A 138 0.86 -7.14 18.58
C ALA A 138 1.95 -6.98 19.65
N LYS A 139 3.10 -6.37 19.30
CA LYS A 139 4.21 -6.15 20.23
C LYS A 139 3.85 -5.18 21.37
N ARG A 140 2.88 -4.29 21.16
CA ARG A 140 2.41 -3.33 22.18
C ARG A 140 1.34 -3.90 23.11
N ARG A 141 0.69 -5.01 22.72
CA ARG A 141 -0.34 -5.68 23.53
C ARG A 141 0.23 -6.62 24.60
N VAL A 142 1.50 -7.01 24.48
CA VAL A 142 2.19 -7.84 25.49
C VAL A 142 2.44 -6.99 26.74
N TRP A 143 1.47 -6.97 27.65
CA TRP A 143 1.64 -6.51 29.02
C TRP A 143 2.56 -7.50 29.74
N PRO A 144 3.47 -7.08 30.64
CA PRO A 144 4.19 -8.04 31.46
C PRO A 144 3.17 -8.76 32.36
N LEU A 145 2.99 -10.06 32.14
CA LEU A 145 2.21 -10.96 33.00
C LEU A 145 3.01 -11.41 34.24
N THR A 146 4.16 -10.80 34.51
CA THR A 146 5.00 -11.14 35.65
C THR A 146 4.70 -10.19 36.81
N MET A 147 3.94 -10.71 37.78
CA MET A 147 3.98 -10.28 39.19
C MET A 147 5.39 -10.50 39.76
#